data_AF-A0A2R7NY29-F1
#
_entry.id   AF-A0A2R7NY29-F1
#
_cell.length_a   1.000
_cell.length_b   1.000
_cell.length_c   1.000
_cell.angle_alpha   90.00
_cell.angle_beta   90.00
_cell.angle_gamma   90.00
#
_symmetry.space_group_name_H-M   'P 1'
#
loop_
_entity.id
_entity.type
_entity.pdbx_description
1 polymer ?
#
loop_
_entity_poly.entity_id
_entity_poly.type
_entity_poly.pdbx_seq_one_letter_code
_entity_poly.pdbx_strand_id
1 'polypeptide(L)'
;MAEKTKTSSGVIAAIAALVLCIVFPRSTWGYIVFFVGGIWAYRVFFSNASKQPIADTPSRAKTATARKTLEASARATSGTATVQTPEASSQPASVVATSRFVPDDHPVSLTNKAPSSATAVPLRPVPPDAPRRFVDDDAPVSVVAKEPSKPAHYAIPPAPTQPLAYTGPGRWIPPGEDVVIGGSHISGGMIYVGRDLKALSGSTDPCLINPALSIAAHANISEREFGYWPSYSEITPRARRSYLSWLAEGRRNPEADIGYVFLFFYGLERRAIAEGLNDAQAQRDWRLIAQEVRRLLEIYGEKSFSFKRYASELLSWLEVSHYSKTLYNEPVPSFPTTFEVPLYIRLALGLAAVDGVPVPPHLALAWARLDPASYLRTSATRCAEQFDKLFQQRYAETFKPGIVLPRNKTKLKLVYQPASAGFRGVNEIKLTFGDMPDVTVLTAPQKQLKKIVDAVTDQLDPYSRYLGRNPDSPNVL
;
A
#
# COMPACT_ATOMS: atom_id res chain seq x y z
N MET A 1 -68.31 -3.49 13.26
CA MET A 1 -67.52 -3.45 14.51
C MET A 1 -66.45 -4.52 14.40
N ALA A 2 -65.21 -4.12 14.13
CA ALA A 2 -64.06 -5.03 14.02
C ALA A 2 -63.07 -4.65 15.13
N GLU A 3 -62.97 -5.53 16.12
CA GLU A 3 -62.14 -5.39 17.31
C GLU A 3 -60.68 -5.67 16.91
N LYS A 4 -59.82 -4.64 16.98
CA LYS A 4 -58.37 -4.77 16.75
C LYS A 4 -57.72 -5.38 17.98
N THR A 5 -57.35 -6.66 17.90
CA THR A 5 -56.48 -7.34 18.85
C THR A 5 -55.07 -6.72 18.82
N LYS A 6 -54.76 -5.94 19.86
CA LYS A 6 -53.45 -5.31 20.08
C LYS A 6 -52.64 -6.18 21.05
N THR A 7 -52.16 -7.33 20.58
CA THR A 7 -51.32 -8.24 21.38
C THR A 7 -50.39 -9.03 20.45
N SER A 8 -49.14 -8.58 20.28
CA SER A 8 -48.11 -9.48 19.72
C SER A 8 -46.66 -8.99 19.90
N SER A 9 -46.36 -7.69 19.83
CA SER A 9 -44.95 -7.26 19.79
C SER A 9 -44.17 -7.49 21.09
N GLY A 10 -44.80 -7.31 22.25
CA GLY A 10 -44.13 -7.49 23.56
C GLY A 10 -43.86 -8.96 23.89
N VAL A 11 -44.75 -9.86 23.46
CA VAL A 11 -44.61 -11.31 23.70
C VAL A 11 -43.52 -11.90 22.81
N ILE A 12 -43.42 -11.46 21.55
CA ILE A 12 -42.36 -11.88 20.62
C ILE A 12 -40.98 -11.42 21.12
N ALA A 13 -40.88 -10.19 21.63
CA ALA A 13 -39.63 -9.68 22.21
C ALA A 13 -39.20 -10.46 23.47
N ALA A 14 -40.16 -10.82 24.34
CA ALA A 14 -39.87 -11.62 25.53
C ALA A 14 -39.39 -13.04 25.19
N ILE A 15 -40.00 -13.68 24.18
CA ILE A 15 -39.58 -15.01 23.73
C ILE A 15 -38.18 -14.95 23.08
N ALA A 16 -37.91 -13.94 22.25
CA ALA A 16 -36.59 -13.76 21.63
C ALA A 16 -35.48 -13.54 22.68
N ALA A 17 -35.75 -12.77 23.73
CA ALA A 17 -34.82 -12.57 24.84
C ALA A 17 -34.55 -13.87 25.62
N LEU A 18 -35.59 -14.68 25.83
CA LEU A 18 -35.48 -15.95 26.56
C LEU A 18 -34.68 -17.00 25.76
N VAL A 19 -34.86 -17.04 24.44
CA VAL A 19 -34.06 -17.87 23.52
C VAL A 19 -32.59 -17.43 23.51
N LEU A 20 -32.32 -16.13 23.48
CA LEU A 20 -30.95 -15.59 23.57
C LEU A 20 -30.25 -15.97 24.89
N CYS A 21 -30.99 -15.96 26.01
CA CYS A 21 -30.46 -16.37 27.31
C CYS A 21 -30.15 -17.87 27.41
N ILE A 22 -30.82 -18.71 26.62
CA ILE A 22 -30.59 -20.17 26.59
C ILE A 22 -29.43 -20.53 25.65
N VAL A 23 -29.29 -19.83 24.52
CA VAL A 23 -28.31 -20.15 23.48
C VAL A 23 -26.90 -19.68 23.83
N PHE A 24 -26.74 -18.62 24.63
CA PHE A 24 -25.44 -18.06 24.96
C PHE A 24 -25.00 -18.38 26.40
N PRO A 25 -23.82 -19.01 26.59
CA PRO A 25 -23.24 -19.25 27.91
C PRO A 25 -23.12 -17.96 28.74
N ARG A 26 -23.25 -18.06 30.07
CA ARG A 26 -23.14 -16.89 30.97
C ARG A 26 -21.83 -16.10 30.82
N SER A 27 -20.74 -16.75 30.40
CA SER A 27 -19.46 -16.11 30.12
C SER A 27 -19.48 -15.19 28.90
N THR A 28 -20.37 -15.40 27.93
CA THR A 28 -20.47 -14.61 26.70
C THR A 28 -21.21 -13.28 26.93
N TRP A 29 -22.11 -13.23 27.92
CA TRP A 29 -22.85 -12.03 28.29
C TRP A 29 -21.95 -10.92 28.86
N GLY A 30 -20.88 -11.29 29.57
CA GLY A 30 -19.88 -10.35 30.06
C GLY A 30 -19.23 -9.55 28.91
N TYR A 31 -18.88 -10.23 27.81
CA TYR A 31 -18.29 -9.59 26.63
C TYR A 31 -19.30 -8.69 25.90
N ILE A 32 -20.55 -9.14 25.74
CA ILE A 32 -21.58 -8.35 25.06
C ILE A 32 -21.88 -7.06 25.83
N VAL A 33 -22.01 -7.12 27.16
CA VAL A 33 -22.22 -5.94 28.00
C VAL A 33 -21.00 -5.01 27.96
N PHE A 34 -19.79 -5.55 27.92
CA PHE A 34 -18.56 -4.75 27.82
C PHE A 34 -18.43 -4.04 26.46
N PHE A 35 -18.75 -4.73 25.36
CA PHE A 35 -18.68 -4.15 24.01
C PHE A 35 -19.79 -3.13 23.75
N VAL A 36 -21.04 -3.45 24.11
CA VAL A 36 -22.17 -2.53 23.91
C VAL A 36 -22.06 -1.34 24.87
N GLY A 37 -21.68 -1.59 26.13
CA GLY A 37 -21.41 -0.54 27.11
C GLY A 37 -20.22 0.34 26.71
N GLY A 38 -19.15 -0.24 26.16
CA GLY A 38 -17.99 0.49 25.65
C GLY A 38 -18.33 1.37 24.44
N ILE A 39 -19.14 0.87 23.49
CA ILE A 39 -19.59 1.65 22.34
C ILE A 39 -20.53 2.80 22.77
N TRP A 40 -21.40 2.55 23.74
CA TRP A 40 -22.29 3.59 24.29
C TRP A 40 -21.51 4.66 25.08
N ALA A 41 -20.59 4.25 25.96
CA ALA A 41 -19.73 5.15 26.71
C ALA A 41 -18.82 5.98 25.79
N TYR A 42 -18.25 5.36 24.74
CA TYR A 42 -17.47 6.06 23.72
C TYR A 42 -18.32 7.12 22.98
N ARG A 43 -19.55 6.76 22.57
CA ARG A 43 -20.46 7.73 21.93
C ARG A 43 -20.87 8.87 22.86
N VAL A 44 -21.15 8.60 24.13
CA VAL A 44 -21.55 9.63 25.10
C VAL A 44 -20.37 10.54 25.46
N PHE A 45 -19.16 9.98 25.62
CA PHE A 45 -17.97 10.75 25.99
C PHE A 45 -17.47 11.64 24.84
N PHE A 46 -17.54 11.17 23.59
CA PHE A 46 -17.16 11.98 22.41
C PHE A 46 -18.28 12.89 21.89
N SER A 47 -19.55 12.62 22.21
CA SER A 47 -20.66 13.52 21.87
C SER A 47 -20.77 14.73 22.81
N ASN A 48 -20.24 14.64 24.04
CA ASN A 48 -20.30 15.73 25.02
C ASN A 48 -19.06 16.63 25.03
N ALA A 49 -17.98 16.24 24.35
CA ALA A 49 -16.76 17.06 24.23
C ALA A 49 -16.92 18.27 23.28
N SER A 50 -18.06 18.42 22.59
CA SER A 50 -18.30 19.51 21.63
C SER A 50 -19.15 20.67 22.17
N LYS A 51 -19.30 20.82 23.49
CA LYS A 51 -20.08 21.92 24.08
C LYS A 51 -19.35 22.58 25.23
N GLN A 52 -18.46 23.52 24.90
CA GLN A 52 -18.05 24.62 25.78
C GLN A 52 -18.38 25.93 25.04
N PRO A 53 -19.06 26.90 25.69
CA PRO A 53 -19.53 28.11 25.04
C PRO A 53 -18.38 29.12 24.86
N ILE A 54 -18.20 29.63 23.64
CA ILE A 54 -17.28 30.72 23.33
C ILE A 54 -18.02 32.05 23.56
N ALA A 55 -17.40 32.93 24.35
CA ALA A 55 -17.86 34.28 24.64
C ALA A 55 -17.70 35.22 23.42
N ASP A 56 -18.63 36.16 23.30
CA ASP A 56 -18.77 37.16 22.23
C ASP A 56 -17.64 38.20 22.18
N THR A 57 -17.18 38.56 20.98
CA THR A 57 -17.05 39.97 20.51
C THR A 57 -16.82 40.05 18.98
N PRO A 58 -17.19 41.17 18.31
CA PRO A 58 -17.62 41.18 16.91
C PRO A 58 -16.61 41.73 15.90
N SER A 59 -17.01 41.62 14.62
CA SER A 59 -16.68 42.49 13.47
C SER A 59 -15.77 41.89 12.40
N ARG A 60 -16.38 41.46 11.28
CA ARG A 60 -15.80 41.62 9.95
C ARG A 60 -16.88 41.63 8.86
N ALA A 61 -17.64 42.72 8.80
CA ALA A 61 -18.27 43.12 7.55
C ALA A 61 -17.19 43.71 6.62
N LYS A 62 -17.40 43.54 5.30
CA LYS A 62 -16.57 43.99 4.15
C LYS A 62 -15.58 42.95 3.59
N THR A 63 -16.10 41.98 2.84
CA THR A 63 -15.51 41.56 1.54
C THR A 63 -16.56 40.88 0.67
N ALA A 64 -17.63 41.59 0.34
CA ALA A 64 -18.66 41.14 -0.61
C ALA A 64 -18.88 42.19 -1.70
N THR A 65 -17.78 42.68 -2.30
CA THR A 65 -17.84 43.57 -3.48
C THR A 65 -16.54 43.46 -4.27
N ALA A 66 -16.19 42.27 -4.76
CA ALA A 66 -15.05 42.10 -5.68
C ALA A 66 -15.15 40.83 -6.54
N ARG A 67 -16.36 40.31 -6.80
CA ARG A 67 -16.52 39.04 -7.55
C ARG A 67 -17.57 39.09 -8.67
N LYS A 68 -17.98 40.28 -9.11
CA LYS A 68 -18.99 40.45 -10.18
C LYS A 68 -18.49 41.15 -11.44
N THR A 69 -17.18 41.26 -11.65
CA THR A 69 -16.62 41.98 -12.80
C THR A 69 -15.56 41.21 -13.57
N LEU A 70 -15.59 39.87 -13.56
CA LEU A 70 -14.64 39.05 -14.33
C LEU A 70 -15.26 37.92 -15.16
N GLU A 71 -16.59 37.83 -15.23
CA GLU A 71 -17.31 36.82 -16.04
C GLU A 71 -17.86 37.35 -17.37
N ALA A 72 -17.51 38.58 -17.77
CA ALA A 72 -18.03 39.19 -19.00
C ALA A 72 -17.03 39.27 -20.17
N SER A 73 -15.85 38.65 -20.09
CA SER A 73 -14.86 38.72 -21.18
C SER A 73 -14.15 37.38 -21.43
N ALA A 74 -14.90 36.36 -21.81
CA ALA A 74 -14.34 35.14 -22.42
C ALA A 74 -15.33 34.44 -23.37
N ARG A 75 -16.24 35.20 -24.00
CA ARG A 75 -17.20 34.68 -24.97
C ARG A 75 -17.16 35.48 -26.27
N ALA A 76 -16.07 35.31 -27.02
CA ALA A 76 -16.00 35.63 -28.44
C ALA A 76 -14.80 34.88 -29.05
N THR A 77 -14.96 34.41 -30.30
CA THR A 77 -14.01 33.63 -31.15
C THR A 77 -13.70 32.21 -30.65
N SER A 78 -13.82 31.12 -31.41
CA SER A 78 -13.95 30.80 -32.86
C SER A 78 -14.34 29.31 -32.93
N GLY A 79 -15.18 28.81 -33.85
CA GLY A 79 -14.93 28.68 -35.29
C GLY A 79 -14.60 27.21 -35.63
N THR A 80 -15.52 26.56 -36.35
CA THR A 80 -15.64 25.13 -36.71
C THR A 80 -14.51 24.59 -37.59
N ALA A 81 -14.07 23.33 -37.37
CA ALA A 81 -13.54 22.45 -38.41
C ALA A 81 -13.65 20.97 -37.99
N THR A 82 -14.33 20.18 -38.82
CA THR A 82 -14.54 18.73 -38.66
C THR A 82 -13.46 17.97 -39.43
N VAL A 83 -12.73 17.07 -38.76
CA VAL A 83 -11.95 16.00 -39.41
C VAL A 83 -12.17 14.72 -38.62
N GLN A 84 -12.67 13.68 -39.29
CA GLN A 84 -12.82 12.33 -38.74
C GLN A 84 -11.54 11.52 -39.00
N THR A 85 -11.06 10.82 -37.97
CA THR A 85 -10.05 9.75 -38.05
C THR A 85 -10.42 8.74 -36.95
N PRO A 86 -10.32 7.41 -37.18
CA PRO A 86 -10.88 6.43 -36.26
C PRO A 86 -9.95 6.27 -35.06
N GLU A 87 -10.33 6.85 -33.93
CA GLU A 87 -9.56 6.81 -32.70
C GLU A 87 -10.15 5.73 -31.78
N ALA A 88 -9.31 4.77 -31.39
CA ALA A 88 -9.65 3.81 -30.33
C ALA A 88 -9.96 4.62 -29.07
N SER A 89 -11.24 4.73 -28.76
CA SER A 89 -11.77 5.67 -27.79
C SER A 89 -11.48 5.20 -26.37
N SER A 90 -10.34 5.63 -25.82
CA SER A 90 -10.05 5.56 -24.38
C SER A 90 -10.84 6.63 -23.64
N GLN A 91 -11.22 6.34 -22.39
CA GLN A 91 -11.83 7.33 -21.51
C GLN A 91 -10.89 7.63 -20.34
N PRO A 92 -10.66 8.92 -20.03
CA PRO A 92 -9.99 9.28 -18.80
C PRO A 92 -10.94 9.13 -17.62
N ALA A 93 -10.48 8.53 -16.53
CA ALA A 93 -11.17 8.62 -15.25
C ALA A 93 -11.14 10.08 -14.75
N SER A 94 -12.21 10.53 -14.08
CA SER A 94 -12.21 11.87 -13.48
C SER A 94 -11.46 11.81 -12.15
N VAL A 95 -10.36 12.55 -12.06
CA VAL A 95 -9.58 12.66 -10.82
C VAL A 95 -10.08 13.84 -10.00
N VAL A 96 -10.29 13.62 -8.70
CA VAL A 96 -10.56 14.70 -7.75
C VAL A 96 -9.61 14.55 -6.57
N ALA A 97 -8.83 15.61 -6.32
CA ALA A 97 -8.05 15.77 -5.10
C ALA A 97 -8.57 16.99 -4.34
N THR A 98 -8.85 16.85 -3.04
CA THR A 98 -9.22 17.99 -2.19
C THR A 98 -8.24 18.15 -1.04
N SER A 99 -7.79 19.38 -0.82
CA SER A 99 -6.98 19.75 0.32
C SER A 99 -7.70 20.86 1.09
N ARG A 100 -7.90 20.65 2.40
CA ARG A 100 -8.20 21.72 3.35
C ARG A 100 -7.14 21.60 4.43
N PHE A 101 -6.27 22.60 4.50
CA PHE A 101 -5.26 22.72 5.53
C PHE A 101 -5.93 23.09 6.87
N VAL A 102 -5.80 22.21 7.87
CA VAL A 102 -6.03 22.53 9.28
C VAL A 102 -4.84 21.94 10.04
N PRO A 103 -4.03 22.73 10.75
CA PRO A 103 -2.93 22.22 11.55
C PRO A 103 -3.46 21.78 12.92
N ASP A 104 -3.17 20.54 13.33
CA ASP A 104 -3.19 20.15 14.74
C ASP A 104 -1.97 19.26 15.03
N ASP A 105 -1.19 19.70 16.01
CA ASP A 105 -0.08 18.98 16.65
C ASP A 105 -0.63 17.90 17.61
N HIS A 106 0.05 16.75 17.69
CA HIS A 106 0.59 16.17 18.94
C HIS A 106 1.05 14.70 18.76
N PRO A 107 2.12 14.28 19.48
CA PRO A 107 2.75 12.97 19.35
C PRO A 107 2.09 11.90 20.23
N VAL A 108 2.10 10.64 19.76
CA VAL A 108 1.71 9.48 20.57
C VAL A 108 2.96 8.75 21.05
N SER A 109 3.28 8.93 22.34
CA SER A 109 4.16 8.04 23.11
C SER A 109 3.36 6.83 23.57
N LEU A 110 3.89 5.63 23.33
CA LEU A 110 3.45 4.41 24.02
C LEU A 110 4.65 3.67 24.57
N THR A 111 4.78 3.76 25.88
CA THR A 111 5.52 2.86 26.76
C THR A 111 4.88 1.46 26.73
N ASN A 112 5.70 0.40 26.73
CA ASN A 112 5.38 -0.83 27.46
C ASN A 112 6.60 -1.75 27.65
N LYS A 113 7.06 -1.78 28.91
CA LYS A 113 7.18 -2.94 29.81
C LYS A 113 7.72 -4.27 29.27
N ALA A 114 8.89 -4.64 29.81
CA ALA A 114 9.48 -5.97 29.79
C ALA A 114 8.66 -7.03 30.56
N PRO A 115 8.91 -8.33 30.30
CA PRO A 115 8.76 -9.37 31.30
C PRO A 115 10.10 -10.00 31.71
N SER A 116 10.19 -10.32 33.00
CA SER A 116 11.28 -10.97 33.72
C SER A 116 10.98 -12.46 33.95
N SER A 117 12.08 -13.21 34.22
CA SER A 117 12.17 -14.50 34.96
C SER A 117 11.98 -15.78 34.12
N ALA A 118 12.75 -16.88 34.25
CA ALA A 118 13.75 -17.38 35.21
C ALA A 118 14.66 -18.41 34.48
N THR A 119 15.90 -18.74 34.86
CA THR A 119 16.29 -19.52 36.05
C THR A 119 17.82 -19.55 36.17
N ALA A 120 18.34 -19.34 37.38
CA ALA A 120 19.76 -19.42 37.72
C ALA A 120 20.05 -20.69 38.55
N VAL A 121 21.25 -21.27 38.38
CA VAL A 121 21.85 -22.29 39.26
C VAL A 121 23.20 -21.75 39.76
N PRO A 122 23.54 -21.83 41.06
CA PRO A 122 24.70 -21.17 41.63
C PRO A 122 25.95 -22.07 41.65
N LEU A 123 27.15 -21.49 41.55
CA LEU A 123 28.41 -22.13 41.92
C LEU A 123 29.20 -21.25 42.90
N ARG A 124 29.75 -21.90 43.92
CA ARG A 124 30.46 -21.35 45.09
C ARG A 124 31.86 -20.80 44.75
N PRO A 125 32.42 -19.92 45.61
CA PRO A 125 33.70 -19.25 45.39
C PRO A 125 34.92 -20.09 45.80
N VAL A 126 36.05 -19.86 45.10
CA VAL A 126 37.39 -20.43 45.37
C VAL A 126 38.23 -19.40 46.15
N PRO A 127 39.03 -19.81 47.17
CA PRO A 127 39.83 -18.91 48.00
C PRO A 127 41.15 -18.42 47.32
N PRO A 128 41.77 -17.35 47.84
CA PRO A 128 42.97 -16.73 47.26
C PRO A 128 44.28 -17.39 47.73
N ASP A 129 45.20 -17.62 46.78
CA ASP A 129 46.57 -18.04 47.07
C ASP A 129 47.50 -16.85 47.33
N ALA A 130 48.40 -17.02 48.30
CA ALA A 130 49.37 -16.08 48.83
C ALA A 130 50.68 -16.00 47.99
N PRO A 131 51.60 -15.05 48.26
CA PRO A 131 52.43 -14.42 47.23
C PRO A 131 53.74 -15.18 46.92
N ARG A 132 54.18 -15.12 45.66
CA ARG A 132 55.53 -15.55 45.24
C ARG A 132 56.52 -14.38 45.33
N ARG A 133 57.68 -14.70 45.91
CA ARG A 133 58.79 -13.82 46.29
C ARG A 133 59.43 -13.09 45.10
N PHE A 134 59.80 -11.85 45.37
CA PHE A 134 60.66 -10.98 44.57
C PHE A 134 62.08 -11.55 44.47
N VAL A 135 62.67 -11.44 43.27
CA VAL A 135 64.12 -11.45 43.07
C VAL A 135 64.45 -10.14 42.36
N ASP A 136 65.26 -9.32 43.02
CA ASP A 136 65.88 -8.11 42.50
C ASP A 136 66.83 -8.48 41.35
N ASP A 137 66.67 -7.83 40.21
CA ASP A 137 67.72 -7.70 39.21
C ASP A 137 67.73 -6.23 38.77
N ASP A 138 68.49 -5.42 39.52
CA ASP A 138 68.80 -4.04 39.20
C ASP A 138 69.79 -4.00 38.03
N ALA A 139 69.27 -3.74 36.82
CA ALA A 139 70.07 -3.32 35.68
C ALA A 139 69.47 -2.02 35.08
N PRO A 140 70.23 -0.92 34.98
CA PRO A 140 69.72 0.36 34.52
C PRO A 140 69.46 0.34 33.01
N VAL A 141 68.19 0.33 32.59
CA VAL A 141 67.79 0.55 31.19
C VAL A 141 67.78 2.05 30.92
N SER A 142 68.72 2.51 30.08
CA SER A 142 68.79 3.88 29.59
C SER A 142 67.57 4.22 28.75
N VAL A 143 66.73 5.15 29.22
CA VAL A 143 65.64 5.71 28.43
C VAL A 143 66.24 6.71 27.43
N VAL A 144 66.42 6.28 26.19
CA VAL A 144 66.65 7.21 25.08
C VAL A 144 65.33 7.95 24.82
N ALA A 145 65.28 9.23 25.19
CA ALA A 145 64.20 10.12 24.81
C ALA A 145 64.16 10.22 23.28
N LYS A 146 63.17 9.58 22.66
CA LYS A 146 62.88 9.75 21.25
C LYS A 146 62.32 11.16 21.07
N GLU A 147 63.02 11.99 20.30
CA GLU A 147 62.56 13.34 19.93
C GLU A 147 61.10 13.32 19.45
N PRO A 148 60.32 14.38 19.74
CA PRO A 148 58.93 14.46 19.29
C PRO A 148 58.91 14.48 17.76
N SER A 149 58.51 13.35 17.17
CA SER A 149 58.22 13.27 15.75
C SER A 149 57.11 14.26 15.43
N LYS A 150 57.35 15.10 14.40
CA LYS A 150 56.44 16.09 13.80
C LYS A 150 54.95 15.72 13.96
N PRO A 151 54.06 16.69 14.26
CA PRO A 151 52.63 16.40 14.31
C PRO A 151 52.20 15.84 12.96
N ALA A 152 51.76 14.58 12.96
CA ALA A 152 51.08 13.99 11.83
C ALA A 152 49.84 14.85 11.58
N HIS A 153 49.85 15.63 10.50
CA HIS A 153 48.64 16.26 10.00
C HIS A 153 47.67 15.14 9.65
N TYR A 154 46.72 14.86 10.54
CA TYR A 154 45.51 14.12 10.20
C TYR A 154 44.70 15.02 9.29
N ALA A 155 45.06 15.04 8.00
CA ALA A 155 44.19 15.60 6.99
C ALA A 155 42.93 14.72 6.98
N ILE A 156 41.81 15.28 7.44
CA ILE A 156 40.49 14.72 7.19
C ILE A 156 40.43 14.55 5.66
N PRO A 157 40.20 13.33 5.13
CA PRO A 157 40.05 13.15 3.70
C PRO A 157 39.01 14.16 3.20
N PRO A 158 39.27 14.90 2.12
CA PRO A 158 38.27 15.79 1.56
C PRO A 158 36.98 14.98 1.38
N ALA A 159 35.85 15.53 1.83
CA ALA A 159 34.56 14.89 1.65
C ALA A 159 34.45 14.46 0.18
N PRO A 160 34.09 13.20 -0.12
CA PRO A 160 34.07 12.70 -1.49
C PRO A 160 33.31 13.70 -2.34
N THR A 161 34.00 14.28 -3.32
CA THR A 161 33.45 15.34 -4.16
C THR A 161 32.37 14.69 -5.00
N GLN A 162 31.15 14.71 -4.48
CA GLN A 162 30.01 14.21 -5.22
C GLN A 162 29.82 15.08 -6.44
N PRO A 163 29.41 14.51 -7.59
CA PRO A 163 29.20 15.29 -8.80
C PRO A 163 28.31 16.50 -8.48
N LEU A 164 28.70 17.69 -8.95
CA LEU A 164 27.94 18.95 -8.83
C LEU A 164 26.48 18.83 -9.33
N ALA A 165 26.18 17.77 -10.08
CA ALA A 165 24.92 17.44 -10.73
C ALA A 165 23.70 17.28 -9.80
N TYR A 166 23.86 17.22 -8.47
CA TYR A 166 22.74 17.00 -7.53
C TYR A 166 22.62 18.06 -6.44
N THR A 167 23.21 19.24 -6.67
CA THR A 167 23.20 20.35 -5.70
C THR A 167 21.92 21.20 -5.73
N GLY A 168 21.05 20.98 -6.73
CA GLY A 168 19.80 21.70 -6.92
C GLY A 168 18.56 21.04 -6.30
N PRO A 169 17.35 21.47 -6.67
CA PRO A 169 16.11 20.84 -6.26
C PRO A 169 16.05 19.37 -6.69
N GLY A 170 15.29 18.57 -5.95
CA GLY A 170 15.05 17.16 -6.23
C GLY A 170 14.44 16.98 -7.60
N ARG A 171 15.12 16.22 -8.46
CA ARG A 171 14.62 15.85 -9.79
C ARG A 171 14.32 14.36 -9.86
N TRP A 172 13.33 14.01 -10.66
CA TRP A 172 13.08 12.63 -11.07
C TRP A 172 14.21 12.14 -11.97
N ILE A 173 14.84 11.03 -11.59
CA ILE A 173 15.76 10.27 -12.43
C ILE A 173 14.92 9.21 -13.16
N PRO A 174 14.71 9.32 -14.48
CA PRO A 174 13.84 8.43 -15.23
C PRO A 174 14.38 6.99 -15.28
N PRO A 175 13.53 6.02 -15.67
CA PRO A 175 13.95 4.64 -15.84
C PRO A 175 15.17 4.51 -16.77
N GLY A 176 16.19 3.78 -16.33
CA GLY A 176 17.40 3.51 -17.12
C GLY A 176 18.42 4.65 -17.15
N GLU A 177 18.19 5.78 -16.47
CA GLU A 177 19.22 6.80 -16.29
C GLU A 177 20.13 6.43 -15.10
N ASP A 178 21.43 6.44 -15.37
CA ASP A 178 22.47 6.14 -14.40
C ASP A 178 22.75 7.32 -13.47
N VAL A 179 22.91 7.02 -12.17
CA VAL A 179 23.32 8.00 -11.17
C VAL A 179 24.29 7.40 -10.16
N VAL A 180 25.27 8.20 -9.72
CA VAL A 180 26.24 7.81 -8.69
C VAL A 180 25.99 8.64 -7.43
N ILE A 181 25.67 7.97 -6.33
CA ILE A 181 25.35 8.60 -5.02
C ILE A 181 26.14 7.88 -3.93
N GLY A 182 26.95 8.63 -3.17
CA GLY A 182 27.74 8.03 -2.07
C GLY A 182 28.66 6.89 -2.50
N GLY A 183 29.13 6.89 -3.75
CA GLY A 183 29.95 5.83 -4.34
C GLY A 183 29.16 4.60 -4.85
N SER A 184 27.82 4.58 -4.73
CA SER A 184 26.98 3.55 -5.32
C SER A 184 26.52 3.95 -6.72
N HIS A 185 26.76 3.10 -7.72
CA HIS A 185 26.23 3.26 -9.09
C HIS A 185 24.84 2.63 -9.18
N ILE A 186 23.84 3.42 -9.56
CA ILE A 186 22.44 3.04 -9.65
C ILE A 186 21.99 3.25 -11.09
N SER A 187 21.70 2.16 -11.80
CA SER A 187 21.28 2.19 -13.21
C SER A 187 19.78 2.06 -13.43
N GLY A 188 19.03 1.71 -12.37
CA GLY A 188 17.60 1.46 -12.47
C GLY A 188 16.71 2.70 -12.48
N GLY A 189 17.26 3.90 -12.22
CA GLY A 189 16.50 5.15 -12.06
C GLY A 189 15.27 5.02 -11.16
N MET A 190 14.19 5.71 -11.53
CA MET A 190 12.90 5.77 -10.83
C MET A 190 12.98 6.33 -9.40
N ILE A 191 13.84 7.32 -9.20
CA ILE A 191 14.13 7.91 -7.88
C ILE A 191 14.21 9.42 -7.97
N TYR A 192 13.97 10.10 -6.84
CA TYR A 192 14.18 11.54 -6.75
C TYR A 192 15.53 11.82 -6.09
N VAL A 193 16.35 12.65 -6.74
CA VAL A 193 17.70 13.00 -6.24
C VAL A 193 17.88 14.52 -6.25
N GLY A 194 18.32 15.08 -5.12
CA GLY A 194 18.62 16.51 -4.98
C GLY A 194 18.59 16.97 -3.52
N ARG A 195 18.64 18.29 -3.28
CA ARG A 195 18.75 18.83 -1.91
C ARG A 195 17.43 19.23 -1.27
N ASP A 196 16.43 19.56 -2.08
CA ASP A 196 15.11 19.96 -1.59
C ASP A 196 14.01 19.46 -2.52
N LEU A 197 12.98 18.84 -1.95
CA LEU A 197 11.78 18.37 -2.63
C LEU A 197 10.66 18.42 -1.60
N LYS A 198 9.64 19.23 -1.86
CA LYS A 198 8.49 19.35 -0.95
C LYS A 198 7.48 18.28 -1.24
N ALA A 199 7.06 17.59 -0.18
CA ALA A 199 5.88 16.74 -0.17
C ALA A 199 4.60 17.58 -0.19
N LEU A 200 3.45 16.96 -0.44
CA LEU A 200 2.14 17.64 -0.35
C LEU A 200 1.82 18.08 1.07
N SER A 201 2.39 17.41 2.08
CA SER A 201 2.36 17.82 3.48
C SER A 201 3.12 19.12 3.77
N GLY A 202 3.94 19.60 2.83
CA GLY A 202 4.85 20.74 3.00
C GLY A 202 6.19 20.39 3.66
N SER A 203 6.35 19.16 4.18
CA SER A 203 7.63 18.67 4.70
C SER A 203 8.60 18.32 3.56
N THR A 204 9.85 17.98 3.92
CA THR A 204 10.73 17.27 2.97
C THR A 204 10.08 15.95 2.56
N ASP A 205 10.10 15.65 1.26
CA ASP A 205 9.50 14.44 0.74
C ASP A 205 10.27 13.19 1.21
N PRO A 206 9.61 12.18 1.79
CA PRO A 206 10.26 10.97 2.29
C PRO A 206 11.11 10.22 1.25
N CYS A 207 10.77 10.32 -0.04
CA CYS A 207 11.47 9.63 -1.12
C CYS A 207 12.73 10.35 -1.62
N LEU A 208 12.98 11.59 -1.18
CA LEU A 208 14.10 12.38 -1.68
C LEU A 208 15.44 11.82 -1.21
N ILE A 209 16.21 11.29 -2.15
CA ILE A 209 17.60 10.94 -1.92
C ILE A 209 18.42 12.23 -1.94
N ASN A 210 18.81 12.70 -0.75
CA ASN A 210 19.68 13.86 -0.59
C ASN A 210 21.15 13.44 -0.50
N PRO A 211 21.97 13.69 -1.54
CA PRO A 211 23.36 13.27 -1.55
C PRO A 211 24.24 14.01 -0.52
N ALA A 212 23.81 15.18 -0.03
CA ALA A 212 24.55 15.96 0.95
C ALA A 212 24.51 15.37 2.39
N LEU A 213 23.68 14.35 2.63
CA LEU A 213 23.59 13.69 3.93
C LEU A 213 24.68 12.63 4.10
N SER A 214 25.13 12.42 5.34
CA SER A 214 26.15 11.43 5.67
C SER A 214 25.71 10.01 5.30
N ILE A 215 26.62 9.26 4.67
CA ILE A 215 26.46 7.86 4.25
C ILE A 215 27.61 7.06 4.87
N ALA A 216 27.30 5.94 5.53
CA ALA A 216 28.31 5.11 6.16
C ALA A 216 29.12 4.28 5.15
N ALA A 217 30.28 3.77 5.56
CA ALA A 217 31.13 2.94 4.72
C ALA A 217 30.51 1.57 4.40
N HIS A 218 29.81 0.95 5.37
CA HIS A 218 29.28 -0.41 5.27
C HIS A 218 27.75 -0.43 5.28
N ALA A 219 27.16 -1.37 4.54
CA ALA A 219 25.73 -1.64 4.49
C ALA A 219 25.35 -2.80 5.43
N ASN A 220 24.12 -2.77 5.93
CA ASN A 220 23.40 -3.94 6.40
C ASN A 220 21.94 -3.87 5.88
N ILE A 221 21.66 -4.60 4.80
CA ILE A 221 20.40 -4.50 4.04
C ILE A 221 19.23 -5.20 4.76
N SER A 222 19.50 -6.15 5.65
CA SER A 222 18.47 -6.92 6.35
C SER A 222 18.10 -6.35 7.72
N GLU A 223 18.88 -5.40 8.24
CA GLU A 223 18.65 -4.81 9.56
C GLU A 223 17.84 -3.52 9.46
N ARG A 224 16.84 -3.43 10.32
CA ARG A 224 15.98 -2.25 10.42
C ARG A 224 16.63 -1.18 11.31
N GLU A 225 16.93 -0.03 10.71
CA GLU A 225 17.56 1.10 11.40
C GLU A 225 16.71 2.38 11.38
N PHE A 226 15.39 2.23 11.23
CA PHE A 226 14.45 3.33 11.10
C PHE A 226 13.04 2.94 11.58
N GLY A 227 12.20 3.96 11.81
CA GLY A 227 10.82 3.83 12.23
C GLY A 227 9.89 3.20 11.18
N TYR A 228 8.58 3.18 11.46
CA TYR A 228 7.58 2.52 10.59
C TYR A 228 7.30 3.26 9.28
N TRP A 229 7.49 4.57 9.27
CA TRP A 229 7.38 5.41 8.08
C TRP A 229 8.71 6.09 7.83
N PRO A 230 9.67 5.39 7.21
CA PRO A 230 11.00 5.93 7.00
C PRO A 230 10.95 7.15 6.08
N SER A 231 11.82 8.12 6.33
CA SER A 231 12.14 9.21 5.42
C SER A 231 13.64 9.18 5.18
N TYR A 232 14.10 9.27 3.93
CA TYR A 232 15.52 9.23 3.61
C TYR A 232 16.32 10.32 4.39
N SER A 233 15.71 11.48 4.65
CA SER A 233 16.36 12.54 5.42
C SER A 233 16.58 12.18 6.89
N GLU A 234 15.79 11.26 7.45
CA GLU A 234 15.75 10.94 8.87
C GLU A 234 16.42 9.60 9.23
N ILE A 235 16.62 8.70 8.25
CA ILE A 235 17.29 7.42 8.50
C ILE A 235 18.79 7.60 8.81
N THR A 236 19.39 6.63 9.49
CA THR A 236 20.81 6.67 9.87
C THR A 236 21.74 6.67 8.64
N PRO A 237 23.00 7.11 8.77
CA PRO A 237 23.98 6.99 7.68
C PRO A 237 24.19 5.55 7.18
N ARG A 238 24.08 4.55 8.06
CA ARG A 238 24.19 3.12 7.70
C ARG A 238 22.94 2.66 6.94
N ALA A 239 21.75 3.07 7.34
CA ALA A 239 20.52 2.84 6.59
C ALA A 239 20.56 3.47 5.18
N ARG A 240 21.07 4.71 5.03
CA ARG A 240 21.26 5.32 3.70
C ARG A 240 22.19 4.47 2.84
N ARG A 241 23.29 3.98 3.40
CA ARG A 241 24.22 3.08 2.69
C ARG A 241 23.55 1.79 2.26
N SER A 242 22.78 1.15 3.14
CA SER A 242 22.00 -0.06 2.83
C SER A 242 20.98 0.19 1.73
N TYR A 243 20.22 1.28 1.80
CA TYR A 243 19.25 1.66 0.80
C TYR A 243 19.89 1.86 -0.59
N LEU A 244 20.99 2.61 -0.64
CA LEU A 244 21.73 2.85 -1.89
C LEU A 244 22.36 1.56 -2.44
N SER A 245 22.83 0.64 -1.58
CA SER A 245 23.30 -0.69 -2.01
C SER A 245 22.18 -1.52 -2.62
N TRP A 246 21.01 -1.55 -1.96
CA TRP A 246 19.84 -2.26 -2.48
C TRP A 246 19.35 -1.70 -3.82
N LEU A 247 19.39 -0.37 -4.00
CA LEU A 247 19.10 0.27 -5.29
C LEU A 247 20.14 -0.14 -6.37
N ALA A 248 21.43 -0.10 -6.03
CA ALA A 248 22.52 -0.47 -6.94
C ALA A 248 22.50 -1.95 -7.36
N GLU A 249 22.06 -2.83 -6.46
CA GLU A 249 21.88 -4.27 -6.72
C GLU A 249 20.66 -4.59 -7.60
N GLY A 250 19.91 -3.56 -8.04
CA GLY A 250 18.74 -3.71 -8.89
C GLY A 250 17.45 -4.03 -8.13
N ARG A 251 17.37 -3.65 -6.84
CA ARG A 251 16.13 -3.73 -6.03
C ARG A 251 15.55 -5.15 -6.00
N ARG A 252 16.41 -6.16 -5.87
CA ARG A 252 16.05 -7.58 -6.05
C ARG A 252 16.45 -8.50 -4.89
N ASN A 253 17.14 -7.99 -3.87
CA ASN A 253 17.55 -8.80 -2.74
C ASN A 253 16.31 -9.14 -1.88
N PRO A 254 15.88 -10.41 -1.81
CA PRO A 254 14.65 -10.78 -1.09
C PRO A 254 14.78 -10.58 0.43
N GLU A 255 16.01 -10.53 0.96
CA GLU A 255 16.28 -10.37 2.40
C GLU A 255 16.42 -8.91 2.83
N ALA A 256 16.12 -7.96 1.94
CA ALA A 256 16.08 -6.56 2.28
C ALA A 256 14.94 -6.24 3.26
N ASP A 257 15.25 -5.41 4.26
CA ASP A 257 14.21 -4.87 5.14
C ASP A 257 13.18 -4.12 4.29
N ILE A 258 11.90 -4.39 4.57
CA ILE A 258 10.80 -3.87 3.76
C ILE A 258 10.73 -2.34 3.75
N GLY A 259 11.30 -1.65 4.74
CA GLY A 259 11.34 -0.19 4.76
C GLY A 259 12.16 0.42 3.63
N TYR A 260 13.18 -0.28 3.12
CA TYR A 260 13.91 0.14 1.92
C TYR A 260 13.02 0.08 0.67
N VAL A 261 12.20 -0.96 0.57
CA VAL A 261 11.21 -1.10 -0.51
C VAL A 261 10.17 0.02 -0.43
N PHE A 262 9.70 0.35 0.78
CA PHE A 262 8.78 1.48 0.99
C PHE A 262 9.40 2.84 0.61
N LEU A 263 10.65 3.12 1.00
CA LEU A 263 11.33 4.36 0.62
C LEU A 263 11.36 4.57 -0.90
N PHE A 264 11.65 3.50 -1.65
CA PHE A 264 11.60 3.53 -3.11
C PHE A 264 10.16 3.67 -3.64
N PHE A 265 9.23 2.90 -3.08
CA PHE A 265 7.82 2.96 -3.44
C PHE A 265 7.22 4.36 -3.26
N TYR A 266 7.63 5.12 -2.25
CA TYR A 266 7.18 6.50 -2.06
C TYR A 266 7.50 7.40 -3.26
N GLY A 267 8.64 7.17 -3.94
CA GLY A 267 9.00 7.89 -5.17
C GLY A 267 8.10 7.51 -6.34
N LEU A 268 7.81 6.22 -6.51
CA LEU A 268 6.87 5.72 -7.52
C LEU A 268 5.46 6.29 -7.28
N GLU A 269 5.00 6.25 -6.05
CA GLU A 269 3.70 6.77 -5.61
C GLU A 269 3.61 8.28 -5.82
N ARG A 270 4.65 9.03 -5.47
CA ARG A 270 4.75 10.46 -5.75
C ARG A 270 4.63 10.75 -7.25
N ARG A 271 5.41 10.05 -8.08
CA ARG A 271 5.42 10.26 -9.53
C ARG A 271 4.06 9.94 -10.15
N ALA A 272 3.47 8.81 -9.77
CA ALA A 272 2.20 8.33 -10.29
C ALA A 272 1.01 9.19 -9.86
N ILE A 273 0.95 9.50 -8.57
CA ILE A 273 -0.18 10.21 -7.97
C ILE A 273 0.10 11.70 -8.01
N ALA A 274 0.96 12.22 -7.12
CA ALA A 274 1.13 13.66 -6.92
C ALA A 274 1.39 14.44 -8.23
N GLU A 275 2.28 13.94 -9.08
CA GLU A 275 2.64 14.59 -10.35
C GLU A 275 1.73 14.14 -11.50
N GLY A 276 1.50 12.83 -11.63
CA GLY A 276 0.68 12.26 -12.69
C GLY A 276 -0.78 12.74 -12.72
N LEU A 277 -1.30 13.33 -11.64
CA LEU A 277 -2.61 13.98 -11.64
C LEU A 277 -2.70 15.17 -12.61
N ASN A 278 -1.62 15.93 -12.78
CA ASN A 278 -1.65 17.20 -13.51
C ASN A 278 -0.53 17.33 -14.56
N ASP A 279 0.42 16.39 -14.62
CA ASP A 279 1.55 16.42 -15.54
C ASP A 279 1.56 15.21 -16.49
N ALA A 280 1.28 15.48 -17.77
CA ALA A 280 1.33 14.48 -18.83
C ALA A 280 2.74 13.88 -19.01
N GLN A 281 3.82 14.58 -18.62
CA GLN A 281 5.16 14.01 -18.65
C GLN A 281 5.33 12.92 -17.60
N ALA A 282 4.81 13.11 -16.39
CA ALA A 282 4.79 12.09 -15.34
C ALA A 282 3.91 10.90 -15.72
N GLN A 283 2.81 11.12 -16.43
CA GLN A 283 1.95 10.04 -16.94
C GLN A 283 2.66 9.09 -17.91
N ARG A 284 3.69 9.56 -18.64
CA ARG A 284 4.49 8.69 -19.53
C ARG A 284 5.26 7.60 -18.76
N ASP A 285 5.54 7.82 -17.47
CA ASP A 285 6.24 6.85 -16.63
C ASP A 285 5.31 5.74 -16.11
N TRP A 286 3.99 5.91 -16.16
CA TRP A 286 3.01 5.02 -15.52
C TRP A 286 3.15 3.55 -15.93
N ARG A 287 3.38 3.27 -17.22
CA ARG A 287 3.58 1.89 -17.70
C ARG A 287 4.81 1.24 -17.07
N LEU A 288 5.92 1.97 -17.00
CA LEU A 288 7.18 1.46 -16.43
C LEU A 288 7.09 1.36 -14.90
N ILE A 289 6.40 2.29 -14.25
CA ILE A 289 6.08 2.21 -12.81
C ILE A 289 5.22 0.97 -12.52
N ALA A 290 4.18 0.71 -13.31
CA ALA A 290 3.32 -0.46 -13.12
C ALA A 290 4.10 -1.78 -13.30
N GLN A 291 5.07 -1.83 -14.22
CA GLN A 291 5.96 -2.98 -14.38
C GLN A 291 6.85 -3.18 -13.15
N GLU A 292 7.45 -2.10 -12.63
CA GLU A 292 8.31 -2.19 -11.45
C GLU A 292 7.51 -2.56 -10.19
N VAL A 293 6.30 -2.02 -10.02
CA VAL A 293 5.42 -2.38 -8.90
C VAL A 293 5.06 -3.88 -8.92
N ARG A 294 4.79 -4.47 -10.10
CA ARG A 294 4.56 -5.92 -10.23
C ARG A 294 5.79 -6.72 -9.83
N ARG A 295 6.98 -6.34 -10.33
CA ARG A 295 8.24 -7.01 -9.98
C ARG A 295 8.51 -6.94 -8.47
N LEU A 296 8.26 -5.81 -7.83
CA LEU A 296 8.40 -5.67 -6.38
C LEU A 296 7.37 -6.52 -5.61
N LEU A 297 6.13 -6.59 -6.09
CA LEU A 297 5.10 -7.47 -5.51
C LEU A 297 5.50 -8.94 -5.58
N GLU A 298 6.10 -9.39 -6.68
CA GLU A 298 6.60 -10.76 -6.83
C GLU A 298 7.68 -11.11 -5.81
N ILE A 299 8.57 -10.16 -5.49
CA ILE A 299 9.69 -10.39 -4.57
C ILE A 299 9.28 -10.21 -3.09
N TYR A 300 8.48 -9.17 -2.80
CA TYR A 300 8.25 -8.70 -1.43
C TYR A 300 6.80 -8.81 -0.96
N GLY A 301 5.84 -9.05 -1.87
CA GLY A 301 4.41 -9.02 -1.56
C GLY A 301 4.00 -10.05 -0.50
N GLU A 302 4.51 -11.27 -0.57
CA GLU A 302 4.19 -12.31 0.42
C GLU A 302 4.86 -12.07 1.79
N LYS A 303 5.99 -11.36 1.82
CA LYS A 303 6.72 -11.04 3.06
C LYS A 303 6.07 -9.88 3.83
N SER A 304 5.28 -9.03 3.17
CA SER A 304 4.68 -7.85 3.79
C SER A 304 3.27 -7.58 3.28
N PHE A 305 2.27 -7.92 4.11
CA PHE A 305 0.87 -7.62 3.82
C PHE A 305 0.58 -6.14 3.60
N SER A 306 1.27 -5.25 4.32
CA SER A 306 1.09 -3.81 4.15
C SER A 306 1.62 -3.36 2.79
N PHE A 307 2.82 -3.80 2.39
CA PHE A 307 3.39 -3.48 1.09
C PHE A 307 2.52 -4.04 -0.03
N LYS A 308 2.08 -5.30 0.09
CA LYS A 308 1.17 -5.95 -0.84
C LYS A 308 -0.07 -5.09 -1.06
N ARG A 309 -0.72 -4.62 0.00
CA ARG A 309 -1.91 -3.76 -0.10
C ARG A 309 -1.62 -2.46 -0.87
N TYR A 310 -0.66 -1.65 -0.40
CA TYR A 310 -0.37 -0.34 -1.01
C TYR A 310 0.07 -0.46 -2.48
N ALA A 311 0.95 -1.42 -2.78
CA ALA A 311 1.41 -1.66 -4.15
C ALA A 311 0.26 -2.12 -5.07
N SER A 312 -0.69 -2.92 -4.56
CA SER A 312 -1.88 -3.33 -5.32
C SER A 312 -2.83 -2.18 -5.61
N GLU A 313 -3.01 -1.27 -4.66
CA GLU A 313 -3.83 -0.07 -4.82
C GLU A 313 -3.20 0.89 -5.85
N LEU A 314 -1.87 1.09 -5.79
CA LEU A 314 -1.18 1.90 -6.79
C LEU A 314 -1.25 1.27 -8.18
N LEU A 315 -1.07 -0.05 -8.27
CA LEU A 315 -1.21 -0.77 -9.54
C LEU A 315 -2.64 -0.60 -10.08
N SER A 316 -3.65 -0.77 -9.23
CA SER A 316 -5.05 -0.55 -9.62
C SER A 316 -5.28 0.86 -10.14
N TRP A 317 -4.70 1.88 -9.51
CA TRP A 317 -4.78 3.27 -9.99
C TRP A 317 -4.20 3.42 -11.40
N LEU A 318 -2.98 2.92 -11.61
CA LEU A 318 -2.25 3.05 -12.87
C LEU A 318 -2.99 2.37 -14.03
N GLU A 319 -3.58 1.20 -13.79
CA GLU A 319 -4.25 0.39 -14.82
C GLU A 319 -5.65 0.90 -15.20
N VAL A 320 -6.30 1.72 -14.36
CA VAL A 320 -7.68 2.22 -14.64
C VAL A 320 -7.76 3.71 -14.89
N SER A 321 -6.64 4.44 -14.80
CA SER A 321 -6.64 5.89 -15.03
C SER A 321 -6.95 6.23 -16.49
N HIS A 322 -6.51 5.38 -17.42
CA HIS A 322 -6.92 5.39 -18.82
C HIS A 322 -7.37 3.99 -19.18
N TYR A 323 -8.62 3.86 -19.63
CA TYR A 323 -9.19 2.56 -19.96
C TYR A 323 -9.93 2.60 -21.30
N SER A 324 -9.97 1.45 -21.96
CA SER A 324 -10.77 1.23 -23.15
C SER A 324 -12.25 1.11 -22.81
N LYS A 325 -13.13 1.60 -23.68
CA LYS A 325 -14.59 1.41 -23.52
C LYS A 325 -15.00 -0.07 -23.51
N THR A 326 -14.20 -0.93 -24.13
CA THR A 326 -14.40 -2.38 -24.16
C THR A 326 -13.41 -3.10 -23.27
N LEU A 327 -13.01 -2.51 -22.13
CA LEU A 327 -12.04 -3.08 -21.18
C LEU A 327 -12.35 -4.54 -20.80
N TYR A 328 -13.63 -4.92 -20.80
CA TYR A 328 -14.07 -6.29 -20.53
C TYR A 328 -13.58 -7.33 -21.55
N ASN A 329 -13.13 -6.92 -22.73
CA ASN A 329 -12.53 -7.80 -23.73
C ASN A 329 -10.99 -7.86 -23.65
N GLU A 330 -10.38 -7.00 -22.85
CA GLU A 330 -8.93 -6.89 -22.79
C GLU A 330 -8.33 -7.94 -21.83
N PRO A 331 -7.12 -8.46 -22.14
CA PRO A 331 -6.42 -9.34 -21.21
C PRO A 331 -6.29 -8.69 -19.83
N VAL A 332 -6.70 -9.42 -18.79
CA VAL A 332 -6.63 -8.93 -17.43
C VAL A 332 -5.16 -8.92 -16.96
N PRO A 333 -4.64 -7.76 -16.50
CA PRO A 333 -3.29 -7.70 -15.93
C PRO A 333 -3.14 -8.56 -14.67
N SER A 334 -1.91 -8.93 -14.33
CA SER A 334 -1.64 -9.63 -13.07
C SER A 334 -1.94 -8.71 -11.87
N PHE A 335 -2.78 -9.19 -10.96
CA PHE A 335 -3.06 -8.58 -9.67
C PHE A 335 -2.87 -9.60 -8.55
N PRO A 336 -2.31 -9.20 -7.40
CA PRO A 336 -2.26 -10.07 -6.24
C PRO A 336 -3.66 -10.20 -5.60
N THR A 337 -3.88 -11.28 -4.86
CA THR A 337 -5.08 -11.43 -4.03
C THR A 337 -5.05 -10.43 -2.87
N THR A 338 -6.15 -9.69 -2.70
CA THR A 338 -6.32 -8.74 -1.59
C THR A 338 -7.69 -8.94 -0.89
N PHE A 339 -8.05 -8.05 0.03
CA PHE A 339 -9.35 -8.09 0.72
C PHE A 339 -10.52 -7.52 -0.10
N GLU A 340 -10.23 -6.98 -1.28
CA GLU A 340 -11.24 -6.50 -2.23
C GLU A 340 -10.92 -6.99 -3.66
N VAL A 341 -11.94 -7.07 -4.51
CA VAL A 341 -11.76 -7.30 -5.94
C VAL A 341 -10.99 -6.10 -6.52
N PRO A 342 -9.90 -6.31 -7.29
CA PRO A 342 -9.16 -5.22 -7.91
C PRO A 342 -10.05 -4.32 -8.75
N LEU A 343 -9.80 -3.01 -8.68
CA LEU A 343 -10.67 -2.03 -9.32
C LEU A 343 -10.77 -2.21 -10.83
N TYR A 344 -9.70 -2.68 -11.48
CA TYR A 344 -9.70 -3.04 -12.89
C TYR A 344 -10.83 -4.01 -13.23
N ILE A 345 -10.98 -5.08 -12.45
CA ILE A 345 -12.03 -6.08 -12.63
C ILE A 345 -13.40 -5.46 -12.40
N ARG A 346 -13.56 -4.67 -11.34
CA ARG A 346 -14.83 -3.99 -11.02
C ARG A 346 -15.27 -3.05 -12.15
N LEU A 347 -14.33 -2.30 -12.73
CA LEU A 347 -14.56 -1.42 -13.86
C LEU A 347 -14.95 -2.19 -15.12
N ALA A 348 -14.20 -3.25 -15.47
CA ALA A 348 -14.49 -4.10 -16.61
C ALA A 348 -15.89 -4.74 -16.51
N LEU A 349 -16.24 -5.27 -15.33
CA LEU A 349 -17.57 -5.82 -15.07
C LEU A 349 -18.68 -4.75 -15.11
N GLY A 350 -18.39 -3.54 -14.61
CA GLY A 350 -19.30 -2.40 -14.70
C GLY A 350 -19.58 -1.98 -16.14
N LEU A 351 -18.54 -1.93 -16.99
CA LEU A 351 -18.66 -1.64 -18.41
C LEU A 351 -19.50 -2.70 -19.12
N ALA A 352 -19.24 -3.99 -18.85
CA ALA A 352 -20.06 -5.08 -19.39
C ALA A 352 -21.54 -4.95 -19.00
N ALA A 353 -21.83 -4.56 -17.76
CA ALA A 353 -23.19 -4.33 -17.28
C ALA A 353 -23.86 -3.10 -17.92
N VAL A 354 -23.10 -2.04 -18.20
CA VAL A 354 -23.60 -0.84 -18.90
C VAL A 354 -23.97 -1.17 -20.35
N ASP A 355 -23.11 -1.90 -21.04
CA ASP A 355 -23.29 -2.29 -22.44
C ASP A 355 -24.29 -3.46 -22.60
N GLY A 356 -24.67 -4.12 -21.50
CA GLY A 356 -25.56 -5.27 -21.50
C GLY A 356 -24.94 -6.52 -22.15
N VAL A 357 -23.62 -6.56 -22.26
CA VAL A 357 -22.90 -7.69 -22.85
C VAL A 357 -22.63 -8.77 -21.80
N PRO A 358 -22.62 -10.06 -22.18
CA PRO A 358 -22.22 -11.14 -21.29
C PRO A 358 -20.77 -10.98 -20.80
N VAL A 359 -20.51 -11.28 -19.54
CA VAL A 359 -19.14 -11.32 -19.00
C VAL A 359 -18.34 -12.41 -19.73
N PRO A 360 -17.21 -12.09 -20.37
CA PRO A 360 -16.43 -13.08 -21.08
C PRO A 360 -15.69 -14.03 -20.13
N PRO A 361 -15.37 -15.26 -20.56
CA PRO A 361 -14.80 -16.30 -19.69
C PRO A 361 -13.50 -15.89 -18.97
N HIS A 362 -12.61 -15.17 -19.64
CA HIS A 362 -11.34 -14.73 -19.05
C HIS A 362 -11.55 -13.73 -17.90
N LEU A 363 -12.51 -12.80 -18.05
CA LEU A 363 -12.87 -11.83 -17.02
C LEU A 363 -13.61 -12.51 -15.86
N ALA A 364 -14.49 -13.47 -16.15
CA ALA A 364 -15.16 -14.27 -15.13
C ALA A 364 -14.17 -15.10 -14.30
N LEU A 365 -13.14 -15.67 -14.94
CA LEU A 365 -12.07 -16.40 -14.28
C LEU A 365 -11.25 -15.48 -13.37
N ALA A 366 -10.84 -14.32 -13.89
CA ALA A 366 -10.11 -13.34 -13.10
C ALA A 366 -10.90 -12.86 -11.89
N TRP A 367 -12.20 -12.59 -12.06
CA TRP A 367 -13.09 -12.26 -10.96
C TRP A 367 -13.14 -13.41 -9.94
N ALA A 368 -13.39 -14.65 -10.37
CA ALA A 368 -13.45 -15.79 -9.47
C ALA A 368 -12.16 -16.04 -8.67
N ARG A 369 -10.99 -15.77 -9.26
CA ARG A 369 -9.68 -15.90 -8.60
C ARG A 369 -9.40 -14.80 -7.57
N LEU A 370 -9.87 -13.59 -7.86
CA LEU A 370 -9.53 -12.39 -7.10
C LEU A 370 -10.66 -11.93 -6.16
N ASP A 371 -11.82 -12.60 -6.19
CA ASP A 371 -12.92 -12.34 -5.27
C ASP A 371 -12.62 -12.93 -3.89
N PRO A 372 -12.53 -12.09 -2.83
CA PRO A 372 -12.35 -12.56 -1.47
C PRO A 372 -13.45 -13.51 -1.00
N ALA A 373 -14.65 -13.41 -1.57
CA ALA A 373 -15.77 -14.32 -1.27
C ALA A 373 -15.61 -15.71 -1.92
N SER A 374 -14.70 -15.86 -2.89
CA SER A 374 -14.47 -17.08 -3.67
C SER A 374 -13.12 -17.71 -3.35
N TYR A 375 -12.86 -17.97 -2.07
CA TYR A 375 -11.62 -18.61 -1.62
C TYR A 375 -11.34 -19.92 -2.39
N LEU A 376 -10.19 -19.96 -3.08
CA LEU A 376 -9.73 -21.14 -3.83
C LEU A 376 -9.10 -22.16 -2.89
N ARG A 377 -9.61 -23.39 -2.90
CA ARG A 377 -9.01 -24.49 -2.13
C ARG A 377 -7.69 -24.96 -2.76
N THR A 378 -6.92 -25.73 -2.00
CA THR A 378 -5.59 -26.26 -2.38
C THR A 378 -5.53 -26.90 -3.76
N SER A 379 -6.59 -27.60 -4.18
CA SER A 379 -6.60 -28.25 -5.50
C SER A 379 -6.62 -27.26 -6.65
N ALA A 380 -7.39 -26.17 -6.51
CA ALA A 380 -7.41 -25.08 -7.47
C ALA A 380 -6.09 -24.30 -7.48
N THR A 381 -5.45 -24.10 -6.31
CA THR A 381 -4.19 -23.36 -6.23
C THR A 381 -2.98 -24.18 -6.70
N ARG A 382 -2.91 -25.48 -6.37
CA ARG A 382 -1.83 -26.39 -6.82
C ARG A 382 -1.92 -26.70 -8.31
N CYS A 383 -3.13 -26.84 -8.84
CA CYS A 383 -3.38 -27.17 -10.24
C CYS A 383 -3.93 -25.94 -10.99
N ALA A 384 -3.26 -24.79 -10.85
CA ALA A 384 -3.77 -23.51 -11.31
C ALA A 384 -4.06 -23.48 -12.83
N GLU A 385 -3.20 -24.11 -13.64
CA GLU A 385 -3.37 -24.16 -15.09
C GLU A 385 -4.58 -25.04 -15.49
N GLN A 386 -4.71 -26.22 -14.87
CA GLN A 386 -5.84 -27.12 -15.11
C GLN A 386 -7.15 -26.51 -14.63
N PHE A 387 -7.11 -25.80 -13.49
CA PHE A 387 -8.25 -25.04 -12.97
C PHE A 387 -8.72 -24.00 -13.99
N ASP A 388 -7.80 -23.23 -14.59
CA ASP A 388 -8.16 -22.19 -15.57
C ASP A 388 -8.85 -22.75 -16.79
N LYS A 389 -8.32 -23.85 -17.34
CA LYS A 389 -8.90 -24.52 -18.51
C LYS A 389 -10.29 -25.06 -18.19
N LEU A 390 -10.43 -25.80 -17.09
CA LEU A 390 -11.71 -26.40 -16.69
C LEU A 390 -12.74 -25.35 -16.29
N PHE A 391 -12.33 -24.28 -15.62
CA PHE A 391 -13.21 -23.17 -15.25
C PHE A 391 -13.80 -22.50 -16.49
N GLN A 392 -12.96 -22.13 -17.47
CA GLN A 392 -13.44 -21.47 -18.68
C GLN A 392 -14.37 -22.37 -19.49
N GLN A 393 -14.03 -23.66 -19.61
CA GLN A 393 -14.89 -24.65 -20.26
C GLN A 393 -16.26 -24.74 -19.55
N ARG A 394 -16.26 -24.96 -18.23
CA ARG A 394 -17.50 -25.12 -17.46
C ARG A 394 -18.34 -23.83 -17.46
N TYR A 395 -17.69 -22.67 -17.46
CA TYR A 395 -18.36 -21.38 -17.56
C TYR A 395 -19.11 -21.23 -18.88
N ALA A 396 -18.47 -21.54 -20.01
CA ALA A 396 -19.09 -21.51 -21.33
C ALA A 396 -20.25 -22.51 -21.44
N GLU A 397 -20.09 -23.72 -20.90
CA GLU A 397 -21.15 -24.75 -20.89
C GLU A 397 -22.37 -24.32 -20.04
N THR A 398 -22.13 -23.73 -18.87
CA THR A 398 -23.19 -23.40 -17.90
C THR A 398 -23.95 -22.14 -18.29
N PHE A 399 -23.24 -21.10 -18.74
CA PHE A 399 -23.82 -19.78 -18.99
C PHE A 399 -23.91 -19.40 -20.47
N LYS A 400 -23.56 -20.31 -21.39
CA LYS A 400 -23.59 -20.09 -22.84
C LYS A 400 -22.79 -18.84 -23.23
N PRO A 401 -23.36 -17.69 -23.70
CA PRO A 401 -22.52 -16.56 -24.07
C PRO A 401 -21.90 -15.87 -22.84
N GLY A 402 -22.37 -16.18 -21.62
CA GLY A 402 -21.86 -15.64 -20.36
C GLY A 402 -22.97 -15.08 -19.47
N ILE A 403 -22.58 -14.64 -18.26
CA ILE A 403 -23.51 -14.00 -17.31
C ILE A 403 -23.73 -12.55 -17.76
N VAL A 404 -24.98 -12.14 -17.97
CA VAL A 404 -25.33 -10.72 -18.18
C VAL A 404 -25.58 -10.07 -16.82
N LEU A 405 -24.85 -9.00 -16.52
CA LEU A 405 -24.90 -8.33 -15.23
C LEU A 405 -25.92 -7.19 -15.22
N PRO A 406 -26.68 -7.00 -14.12
CA PRO A 406 -27.62 -5.89 -14.02
C PRO A 406 -26.91 -4.58 -13.68
N ARG A 407 -27.52 -3.45 -14.05
CA ARG A 407 -27.07 -2.12 -13.66
C ARG A 407 -27.63 -1.76 -12.28
N ASN A 408 -26.83 -1.95 -11.24
CA ASN A 408 -27.21 -1.57 -9.88
C ASN A 408 -26.95 -0.07 -9.59
N LYS A 409 -27.47 0.41 -8.45
CA LYS A 409 -27.37 1.83 -8.06
C LYS A 409 -26.03 2.20 -7.40
N THR A 410 -25.23 1.23 -6.96
CA THR A 410 -23.95 1.51 -6.33
C THR A 410 -22.97 1.96 -7.40
N LYS A 411 -22.39 3.15 -7.24
CA LYS A 411 -21.45 3.72 -8.20
C LYS A 411 -20.02 3.33 -7.87
N LEU A 412 -19.26 3.00 -8.91
CA LEU A 412 -17.86 2.68 -8.80
C LEU A 412 -17.03 3.94 -8.51
N LYS A 413 -16.10 3.83 -7.57
CA LYS A 413 -15.09 4.84 -7.25
C LYS A 413 -13.84 4.17 -6.69
N LEU A 414 -12.68 4.79 -6.91
CA LEU A 414 -11.47 4.50 -6.16
C LEU A 414 -11.24 5.61 -5.15
N VAL A 415 -11.01 5.26 -3.88
CA VAL A 415 -10.39 6.19 -2.94
C VAL A 415 -9.00 5.67 -2.67
N TYR A 416 -7.98 6.40 -3.13
CA TYR A 416 -6.59 6.00 -2.99
C TYR A 416 -6.07 6.34 -1.60
N GLN A 417 -5.40 5.39 -0.96
CA GLN A 417 -4.77 5.56 0.35
C GLN A 417 -3.25 5.49 0.22
N PRO A 418 -2.55 6.64 0.27
CA PRO A 418 -1.11 6.66 0.07
C PRO A 418 -0.35 5.93 1.18
N ALA A 419 0.77 5.31 0.81
CA ALA A 419 1.73 4.75 1.76
C ALA A 419 2.64 5.82 2.35
N SER A 420 3.05 6.79 1.53
CA SER A 420 4.02 7.82 1.91
C SER A 420 3.42 8.85 2.86
N ALA A 421 4.17 9.16 3.92
CA ALA A 421 3.86 10.30 4.80
C ALA A 421 3.90 11.66 4.06
N GLY A 422 4.45 11.71 2.84
CA GLY A 422 4.42 12.90 2.01
C GLY A 422 3.01 13.33 1.56
N PHE A 423 2.00 12.46 1.72
CA PHE A 423 0.60 12.79 1.44
C PHE A 423 -0.20 13.18 2.69
N ARG A 424 0.42 13.28 3.87
CA ARG A 424 -0.28 13.73 5.08
C ARG A 424 -0.92 15.10 4.85
N GLY A 425 -2.17 15.26 5.30
CA GLY A 425 -2.95 16.49 5.10
C GLY A 425 -3.69 16.58 3.76
N VAL A 426 -3.56 15.57 2.89
CA VAL A 426 -4.44 15.42 1.73
C VAL A 426 -5.71 14.70 2.16
N ASN A 427 -6.87 15.32 1.95
CA ASN A 427 -8.14 14.80 2.50
C ASN A 427 -8.68 13.61 1.73
N GLU A 428 -8.66 13.69 0.39
CA GLU A 428 -9.17 12.63 -0.46
C GLU A 428 -8.50 12.70 -1.84
N ILE A 429 -7.98 11.56 -2.30
CA ILE A 429 -7.49 11.33 -3.65
C ILE A 429 -8.40 10.25 -4.24
N LYS A 430 -9.18 10.59 -5.26
CA LYS A 430 -10.15 9.63 -5.83
C LYS A 430 -10.20 9.64 -7.35
N LEU A 431 -10.49 8.47 -7.91
CA LEU A 431 -10.95 8.28 -9.28
C LEU A 431 -12.45 8.04 -9.27
N THR A 432 -13.18 8.76 -10.12
CA THR A 432 -14.60 8.53 -10.37
C THR A 432 -14.84 8.16 -11.82
N PHE A 433 -15.86 7.31 -12.02
CA PHE A 433 -16.20 6.72 -13.32
C PHE A 433 -17.63 7.12 -13.74
N GLY A 434 -18.07 8.33 -13.39
CA GLY A 434 -19.43 8.80 -13.65
C GLY A 434 -20.50 7.93 -12.96
N ASP A 435 -21.43 7.38 -13.75
CA ASP A 435 -22.52 6.51 -13.30
C ASP A 435 -22.18 5.01 -13.43
N MET A 436 -20.90 4.66 -13.55
CA MET A 436 -20.46 3.27 -13.66
C MET A 436 -20.97 2.43 -12.48
N PRO A 437 -21.73 1.34 -12.72
CA PRO A 437 -22.20 0.47 -11.65
C PRO A 437 -21.05 -0.37 -11.08
N ASP A 438 -20.98 -0.45 -9.76
CA ASP A 438 -20.13 -1.40 -9.06
C ASP A 438 -20.90 -2.70 -8.80
N VAL A 439 -20.78 -3.64 -9.72
CA VAL A 439 -21.55 -4.90 -9.75
C VAL A 439 -21.01 -5.96 -8.79
N THR A 440 -19.81 -5.79 -8.24
CA THR A 440 -19.23 -6.75 -7.27
C THR A 440 -19.91 -6.71 -5.91
N VAL A 441 -20.79 -5.73 -5.66
CA VAL A 441 -21.66 -5.72 -4.47
C VAL A 441 -22.81 -6.73 -4.57
N LEU A 442 -23.04 -7.31 -5.75
CA LEU A 442 -24.14 -8.24 -6.01
C LEU A 442 -23.74 -9.66 -5.63
N THR A 443 -24.47 -10.25 -4.69
CA THR A 443 -24.19 -11.61 -4.21
C THR A 443 -24.60 -12.71 -5.21
N ALA A 444 -25.58 -12.45 -6.09
CA ALA A 444 -26.10 -13.48 -6.99
C ALA A 444 -25.09 -13.92 -8.07
N PRO A 445 -24.44 -13.01 -8.83
CA PRO A 445 -23.36 -13.38 -9.75
C PRO A 445 -22.16 -14.05 -9.04
N GLN A 446 -21.79 -13.57 -7.86
CA GLN A 446 -20.71 -14.18 -7.06
C GLN A 446 -21.02 -15.63 -6.70
N LYS A 447 -22.24 -15.91 -6.24
CA LYS A 447 -22.70 -17.29 -5.95
C LYS A 447 -22.72 -18.16 -7.21
N GLN A 448 -23.05 -17.61 -8.36
CA GLN A 448 -23.01 -18.33 -9.64
C GLN A 448 -21.58 -18.73 -10.02
N LEU A 449 -20.62 -17.81 -9.92
CA LEU A 449 -19.21 -18.12 -10.15
C LEU A 449 -18.67 -19.12 -9.13
N LYS A 450 -19.01 -18.95 -7.85
CA LYS A 450 -18.58 -19.86 -6.78
C LYS A 450 -19.00 -21.31 -7.05
N LYS A 451 -20.20 -21.54 -7.60
CA LYS A 451 -20.64 -22.88 -7.97
C LYS A 451 -19.73 -23.54 -9.02
N ILE A 452 -19.23 -22.77 -9.98
CA ILE A 452 -18.26 -23.28 -10.96
C ILE A 452 -16.93 -23.54 -10.28
N VAL A 453 -16.44 -22.60 -9.47
CA VAL A 453 -15.19 -22.76 -8.70
C VAL A 453 -15.23 -24.05 -7.89
N ASP A 454 -16.30 -24.27 -7.12
CA ASP A 454 -16.46 -25.44 -6.28
C ASP A 454 -16.46 -26.73 -7.13
N ALA A 455 -17.26 -26.78 -8.21
CA ALA A 455 -17.36 -27.94 -9.09
C ALA A 455 -16.05 -28.29 -9.80
N VAL A 456 -15.32 -27.29 -10.30
CA VAL A 456 -14.01 -27.49 -10.96
C VAL A 456 -12.97 -27.93 -9.93
N THR A 457 -13.00 -27.35 -8.74
CA THR A 457 -12.09 -27.74 -7.66
C THR A 457 -12.34 -29.19 -7.23
N ASP A 458 -13.61 -29.61 -7.10
CA ASP A 458 -13.97 -30.99 -6.79
C ASP A 458 -13.49 -31.97 -7.88
N GLN A 459 -13.60 -31.57 -9.15
CA GLN A 459 -13.08 -32.36 -10.28
C GLN A 459 -11.55 -32.51 -10.24
N LEU A 460 -10.83 -31.51 -9.73
CA LEU A 460 -9.36 -31.52 -9.63
C LEU A 460 -8.84 -32.22 -8.36
N ASP A 461 -9.67 -32.47 -7.35
CA ASP A 461 -9.23 -33.03 -6.06
C ASP A 461 -8.44 -34.35 -6.20
N PRO A 462 -8.83 -35.33 -7.04
CA PRO A 462 -8.04 -36.55 -7.23
C PRO A 462 -6.64 -36.29 -7.80
N TYR A 463 -6.54 -35.44 -8.83
CA TYR A 463 -5.27 -35.10 -9.48
C TYR A 463 -4.36 -34.28 -8.55
N SER A 464 -4.93 -33.31 -7.85
CA SER A 464 -4.24 -32.52 -6.82
C SER A 464 -3.65 -33.39 -5.70
N ARG A 465 -4.39 -34.41 -5.23
CA ARG A 465 -3.91 -35.36 -4.22
C ARG A 465 -2.77 -36.24 -4.75
N TYR A 466 -2.84 -36.65 -6.01
CA TYR A 466 -1.75 -37.38 -6.66
C TYR A 466 -0.47 -36.55 -6.71
N LEU A 467 -0.55 -35.29 -7.18
CA LEU A 467 0.60 -34.38 -7.22
C LEU A 467 1.16 -34.10 -5.82
N GLY A 468 0.29 -33.94 -4.82
CA GLY A 468 0.72 -33.76 -3.42
C GLY A 468 1.46 -34.95 -2.82
N ARG A 469 1.29 -36.17 -3.37
CA ARG A 469 1.99 -37.39 -2.95
C ARG A 469 3.24 -37.68 -3.80
N ASN A 470 3.33 -37.12 -5.00
CA ASN A 470 4.39 -37.38 -5.97
C ASN A 470 4.99 -36.06 -6.49
N PRO A 471 5.70 -35.28 -5.64
CA PRO A 471 6.25 -33.98 -6.02
C PRO A 471 7.28 -34.06 -7.16
N ASP A 472 7.96 -35.20 -7.32
CA ASP A 472 9.03 -35.40 -8.30
C ASP A 472 8.55 -35.94 -9.66
N SER A 473 7.24 -36.08 -9.88
CA SER A 473 6.68 -36.66 -11.13
C SER A 473 5.37 -35.98 -11.55
N PRO A 474 5.40 -34.69 -11.93
CA PRO A 474 4.18 -33.93 -12.25
C PRO A 474 3.48 -34.34 -13.57
N ASN A 475 4.15 -35.08 -14.47
CA ASN A 475 3.69 -35.34 -15.84
C ASN A 475 3.38 -36.82 -16.17
N VAL A 476 3.00 -37.64 -15.19
CA VAL A 476 2.79 -39.10 -15.41
C VAL A 476 1.33 -39.46 -15.76
N LEU A 477 0.46 -38.49 -16.07
CA LEU A 477 -0.92 -38.75 -16.46
C LEU A 477 -1.35 -37.98 -17.71
#